data_AF-A0A847X1F0-F1
#
_entry.id   AF-A0A847X1F0-F1
#
_cell.length_a   1.000
_cell.length_b   1.000
_cell.length_c   1.000
_cell.angle_alpha   90.00
_cell.angle_beta   90.00
_cell.angle_gamma   90.00
#
_symmetry.space_group_name_H-M   'P 1'
#
loop_
_entity.id
_entity.type
_entity.pdbx_description
1 polymer ?
#
loop_
_entity_poly.entity_id
_entity_poly.type
_entity_poly.pdbx_seq_one_letter_code
_entity_poly.pdbx_strand_id
1 'polypeptide(L)' 'MAEFFHRKVERNAIGFVLLIIAAASVGGIVEIAPLFTIDETVETVPDMRVYTPLELAGRNIYIREG' A
#
# COMPACT_ATOMS: atom_id res chain seq x y z
N MET A 1 -33.75 -5.31 10.36
CA MET A 1 -33.07 -4.05 10.77
C MET A 1 -31.96 -3.66 9.78
N ALA A 2 -31.10 -4.58 9.35
CA ALA A 2 -30.04 -4.32 8.37
C ALA A 2 -30.53 -3.76 7.02
N GLU A 3 -31.65 -4.25 6.47
CA GLU A 3 -32.20 -3.71 5.21
C GLU A 3 -32.57 -2.22 5.28
N PHE A 4 -33.11 -1.76 6.41
CA PHE A 4 -33.47 -0.36 6.60
C PHE A 4 -32.24 0.55 6.65
N PHE A 5 -31.15 0.07 7.27
CA PHE A 5 -29.88 0.78 7.32
C PHE A 5 -29.23 0.83 5.94
N HIS A 6 -29.19 -0.31 5.24
CA HIS A 6 -28.62 -0.42 3.89
C HIS A 6 -29.35 0.52 2.90
N ARG A 7 -30.68 0.44 2.84
CA ARG A 7 -31.52 1.29 1.98
C ARG A 7 -31.38 2.79 2.30
N LYS A 8 -31.11 3.15 3.55
CA LYS A 8 -30.90 4.55 3.98
C LYS A 8 -29.52 5.08 3.56
N VAL A 9 -28.50 4.21 3.54
CA VAL A 9 -27.15 4.53 3.07
C VAL A 9 -27.11 4.66 1.55
N GLU A 10 -27.76 3.75 0.83
CA GLU A 10 -27.84 3.77 -0.64
C GLU A 10 -28.47 5.05 -1.20
N ARG A 11 -29.39 5.68 -0.44
CA ARG A 11 -30.03 6.94 -0.84
C ARG A 11 -29.07 8.14 -0.79
N ASN A 12 -27.93 8.04 -0.11
CA ASN A 12 -26.95 9.11 0.06
C ASN A 12 -25.61 8.74 -0.62
N ALA A 13 -25.43 9.20 -1.86
CA ALA A 13 -24.26 8.87 -2.67
C ALA A 13 -22.91 9.16 -1.97
N ILE A 14 -22.77 10.33 -1.33
CA ILE A 14 -21.54 10.70 -0.60
C ILE A 14 -21.27 9.75 0.57
N GLY A 15 -22.30 9.39 1.33
CA GLY A 15 -22.17 8.47 2.46
C GLY A 15 -21.75 7.07 2.00
N PHE A 16 -22.29 6.60 0.88
CA PHE A 16 -21.92 5.31 0.32
C PHE A 16 -20.48 5.29 -0.19
N VAL A 17 -20.02 6.35 -0.86
CA VAL A 17 -18.62 6.48 -1.33
C VAL A 17 -17.63 6.42 -0.16
N LEU A 18 -17.91 7.11 0.95
CA LEU A 18 -17.03 7.07 2.12
C LEU A 18 -16.93 5.66 2.72
N LEU A 19 -18.03 4.91 2.75
CA LEU A 19 -18.03 3.52 3.23
C LEU A 19 -17.24 2.59 2.32
N ILE A 20 -17.32 2.79 0.99
CA ILE A 20 -16.51 2.03 0.03
C ILE A 20 -15.03 2.30 0.26
N ILE A 21 -14.63 3.58 0.37
CA ILE A 21 -13.24 3.95 0.63
C ILE A 21 -12.76 3.30 1.93
N ALA A 22 -13.53 3.44 3.02
CA ALA A 22 -13.18 2.85 4.30
C ALA A 22 -13.00 1.33 4.19
N ALA A 23 -13.94 0.62 3.56
CA ALA A 23 -13.87 -0.82 3.38
C ALA A 23 -12.66 -1.25 2.53
N ALA A 24 -12.39 -0.56 1.42
CA ALA A 24 -11.25 -0.86 0.54
C ALA A 24 -9.90 -0.57 1.20
N SER A 25 -9.81 0.47 2.04
CA SER A 25 -8.58 0.83 2.75
C SER A 25 -8.17 -0.15 3.84
N VAL A 26 -9.08 -0.99 4.34
CA VAL A 26 -8.77 -1.98 5.40
C VAL A 26 -7.66 -2.93 4.96
N GLY A 27 -7.67 -3.42 3.72
CA GLY A 27 -6.63 -4.32 3.20
C GLY A 27 -5.25 -3.67 3.24
N GLY A 28 -5.13 -2.44 2.72
CA GLY A 28 -3.87 -1.69 2.75
C GLY A 28 -3.36 -1.42 4.17
N ILE A 29 -4.25 -1.15 5.13
CA ILE A 29 -3.86 -0.94 6.53
C ILE A 29 -3.36 -2.24 7.15
N VAL A 30 -4.03 -3.37 6.93
CA VAL A 30 -3.66 -4.64 7.56
C VAL A 30 -2.44 -5.28 6.90
N GLU A 31 -2.21 -5.07 5.61
CA GLU A 31 -1.11 -5.69 4.87
C GLU A 31 0.14 -4.81 4.83
N ILE A 32 0.01 -3.52 4.50
CA ILE A 32 1.16 -2.65 4.27
C ILE A 32 1.66 -2.03 5.59
N ALA A 33 0.75 -1.62 6.48
CA ALA A 33 1.16 -0.91 7.70
C ALA A 33 2.06 -1.76 8.64
N PRO A 34 1.78 -3.06 8.89
CA PRO A 34 2.64 -3.87 9.75
C PRO A 34 4.04 -4.06 9.19
N LEU A 35 4.23 -4.06 7.87
CA LEU A 35 5.55 -4.23 7.24
C LEU A 35 6.54 -3.14 7.67
N PHE A 36 6.07 -1.92 7.93
CA PHE A 36 6.92 -0.83 8.43
C PHE A 36 7.38 -1.03 9.89
N THR A 37 6.74 -1.94 10.62
CA THR A 37 7.04 -2.22 12.05
C THR A 37 7.83 -3.51 12.26
N ILE A 38 8.01 -4.32 11.22
CA ILE A 38 8.72 -5.60 11.28
C ILE A 38 10.18 -5.38 10.86
N ASP A 39 11.11 -5.52 11.81
CA ASP A 39 12.55 -5.29 11.60
C ASP A 39 13.19 -6.25 10.57
N GLU A 40 12.66 -7.47 10.44
CA GLU A 40 13.16 -8.47 9.47
C GLU A 40 12.88 -8.12 8.00
N THR A 41 12.01 -7.15 7.72
CA THR A 41 11.74 -6.74 6.33
C THR A 41 12.87 -5.91 5.71
N VAL A 42 13.75 -5.35 6.55
CA VAL A 42 14.90 -4.53 6.13
C VAL A 42 16.18 -5.22 6.58
N GLU A 43 16.59 -6.23 5.81
CA GLU A 43 17.84 -6.97 6.06
C GLU A 43 19.05 -6.03 5.88
N THR A 44 19.68 -5.64 6.99
CA THR A 44 20.91 -4.85 6.97
C THR A 44 22.09 -5.80 6.95
N VAL A 45 22.46 -6.27 5.76
CA VAL A 45 23.63 -7.14 5.59
C VAL A 45 24.89 -6.35 5.96
N PRO A 46 25.86 -6.91 6.71
CA PRO A 46 27.04 -6.18 7.19
C PRO A 46 27.90 -5.51 6.11
N ASP A 47 27.85 -5.98 4.86
CA ASP A 47 28.61 -5.47 3.73
C ASP A 47 27.74 -4.70 2.72
N MET A 48 26.52 -4.34 3.11
CA MET A 48 25.60 -3.61 2.23
C MET A 48 26.03 -2.13 2.13
N ARG A 49 26.28 -1.69 0.89
CA ARG A 49 26.58 -0.30 0.56
C ARG A 49 25.58 0.26 -0.44
N VAL A 50 25.47 1.59 -0.45
CA VAL A 50 24.73 2.29 -1.50
C VAL A 50 25.36 2.05 -2.88
N TYR A 51 24.52 2.05 -3.91
CA TYR A 51 24.95 1.88 -5.30
C TYR A 51 25.88 3.02 -5.75
N THR A 52 26.93 2.66 -6.49
CA THR A 52 27.79 3.63 -7.18
C THR A 52 27.01 4.34 -8.31
N PRO A 53 27.49 5.51 -8.78
CA PRO A 53 26.83 6.22 -9.89
C PRO A 53 26.66 5.36 -11.15
N LEU A 54 27.65 4.50 -11.47
CA LEU A 54 27.58 3.61 -12.63
C LEU A 54 26.56 2.48 -12.43
N GLU A 55 26.53 1.85 -11.25
CA GLU A 55 25.55 0.82 -10.89
C GLU A 55 24.12 1.39 -10.91
N LEU A 56 23.94 2.62 -10.42
CA LEU A 56 22.64 3.30 -10.44
C LEU A 56 22.19 3.60 -11.88
N ALA A 57 23.09 4.05 -12.74
CA ALA A 57 22.82 4.24 -14.16
C ALA A 57 22.43 2.92 -14.84
N GLY A 58 23.16 1.83 -14.55
CA GLY A 58 22.84 0.49 -15.02
C GLY A 58 21.47 0.01 -14.55
N ARG A 59 21.12 0.20 -13.28
CA ARG A 59 19.79 -0.11 -12.72
C ARG A 59 18.69 0.68 -13.43
N ASN A 60 18.91 1.97 -13.68
CA ASN A 60 17.93 2.80 -14.37
C ASN A 60 17.71 2.34 -15.82
N ILE A 61 18.77 1.90 -16.50
CA ILE A 61 18.66 1.28 -17.82
C ILE A 61 17.88 -0.04 -17.72
N TYR A 62 18.21 -0.91 -16.77
CA TYR A 62 17.49 -2.19 -16.57
C TYR A 62 15.98 -1.96 -16.38
N ILE A 63 15.57 -1.05 -15.50
CA ILE A 63 14.15 -0.72 -15.27
C ILE A 63 13.49 -0.14 -16.53
N ARG A 64 14.24 0.62 -17.34
CA ARG A 64 13.75 1.21 -18.59
C ARG A 64 13.52 0.16 -19.66
N GLU A 65 14.38 -0.85 -19.73
CA GLU A 65 14.38 -1.87 -20.78
C GLU A 65 13.45 -3.05 -20.45
N GLY A 66 13.09 -3.25 -19.17
CA GLY A 66 12.12 -4.25 -18.71
C GLY A 66 12.76 -5.59 -18.37
#